data_AF-A0A520YFQ3-F1
#
_entry.id   AF-A0A520YFQ3-F1
#
_cell.length_a   1.000
_cell.length_b   1.000
_cell.length_c   1.000
_cell.angle_alpha   90.00
_cell.angle_beta   90.00
_cell.angle_gamma   90.00
#
_symmetry.space_group_name_H-M   'P 1'
#
loop_
_entity.id
_entity.type
_entity.pdbx_description
1 polymer ?
#
loop_
_entity_poly.entity_id
_entity_poly.type
_entity_poly.pdbx_seq_one_letter_code
_entity_poly.pdbx_strand_id
1 'polypeptide(L)'
;MKIQRTMLYLVLPVTAITTMAASGPEEEAAAAAASERMQIEAGQADRNVMVCKKFPPPTGTRLRARQICKTKAEWDLMEKDTQDTLDRVQRKPCAGNAASGACN
;
A
#
# COMPACT_ATOMS: atom_id res chain seq x y z
N MET A 1 40.09 20.02 -9.75
CA MET A 1 40.90 21.09 -9.16
C MET A 1 39.99 21.89 -8.24
N LYS A 2 40.15 21.70 -6.94
CA LYS A 2 40.80 22.62 -5.99
C LYS A 2 39.82 23.66 -5.44
N ILE A 3 39.28 23.37 -4.24
CA ILE A 3 39.65 24.08 -2.99
C ILE A 3 39.02 25.47 -2.98
N GLN A 4 38.01 25.68 -2.12
CA GLN A 4 37.81 26.85 -1.23
C GLN A 4 36.47 26.56 -0.50
N ARG A 5 36.40 25.96 0.69
CA ARG A 5 37.25 26.07 1.88
C ARG A 5 37.42 27.52 2.36
N THR A 6 36.30 28.12 2.68
CA THR A 6 36.13 29.27 3.58
C THR A 6 34.80 29.01 4.29
N MET A 7 34.70 28.09 5.26
CA MET A 7 35.27 28.26 6.60
C MET A 7 35.31 29.74 7.00
N LEU A 8 34.58 30.02 8.07
CA LEU A 8 34.92 31.04 9.04
C LEU A 8 34.43 32.48 8.76
N TYR A 9 33.13 32.70 8.94
CA TYR A 9 32.58 33.93 9.53
C TYR A 9 31.26 33.49 10.21
N LEU A 10 31.22 33.04 11.47
CA LEU A 10 31.58 33.76 12.70
C LEU A 10 30.99 35.18 12.74
N VAL A 11 29.66 35.28 12.74
CA VAL A 11 28.94 36.33 13.51
C VAL A 11 27.57 35.79 13.90
N LEU A 12 27.47 35.25 15.12
CA LEU A 12 26.22 35.28 15.88
C LEU A 12 25.92 36.76 16.19
N PRO A 13 24.64 37.17 16.07
CA PRO A 13 24.08 37.88 17.19
C PRO A 13 22.68 37.36 17.56
N VAL A 14 22.52 37.20 18.88
CA VAL A 14 21.37 37.74 19.62
C VAL A 14 20.03 37.02 19.39
N THR A 15 19.80 36.05 20.29
CA THR A 15 18.60 35.94 21.14
C THR A 15 17.33 36.64 20.63
N ALA A 16 16.53 35.93 19.85
CA ALA A 16 15.08 36.10 19.88
C ALA A 16 14.52 35.02 20.80
N ILE A 17 14.05 35.42 21.98
CA ILE A 17 13.27 34.57 22.87
C ILE A 17 11.94 34.33 22.16
N THR A 18 11.84 33.24 21.41
CA THR A 18 10.57 32.73 20.91
C THR A 18 9.85 32.11 22.09
N THR A 19 8.81 32.79 22.56
CA THR A 19 7.83 32.28 23.51
C THR A 19 7.34 30.91 23.05
N MET A 20 7.74 29.85 23.73
CA MET A 20 7.12 28.54 23.59
C MET A 20 5.72 28.64 24.18
N ALA A 21 4.72 28.74 23.30
CA ALA A 21 3.35 28.41 23.65
C ALA A 21 3.34 26.93 24.04
N ALA A 22 3.14 26.65 25.32
CA ALA A 22 2.87 25.31 25.81
C ALA A 22 1.48 24.89 25.32
N SER A 23 1.41 24.29 24.14
CA SER A 23 0.28 23.45 23.75
C SER A 23 0.30 22.23 24.68
N GLY A 24 -0.75 22.08 25.48
CA GLY A 24 -0.86 20.92 26.38
C GLY A 24 -0.93 19.61 25.59
N PRO A 25 -0.40 18.49 26.13
CA PRO A 25 -0.45 17.17 25.48
C PRO A 25 -1.89 16.66 25.23
N GLU A 26 -2.89 17.31 25.81
CA GLU A 26 -4.31 17.00 25.63
C GLU A 26 -4.86 17.48 24.27
N GLU A 27 -4.31 18.56 23.71
CA GLU A 27 -4.74 19.10 22.40
C GLU A 27 -4.10 18.33 21.23
N GLU A 28 -2.88 17.84 21.41
CA GLU A 28 -2.19 17.00 20.41
C GLU A 28 -2.77 15.59 20.33
N ALA A 29 -3.22 15.03 21.46
CA ALA A 29 -3.93 13.75 21.50
C ALA A 29 -5.29 13.81 20.77
N ALA A 30 -6.01 14.94 20.89
CA ALA A 30 -7.25 15.15 20.17
C ALA A 30 -7.04 15.32 18.65
N ALA A 31 -5.97 16.00 18.24
CA ALA A 31 -5.60 16.15 16.82
C ALA A 31 -5.17 14.83 16.18
N ALA A 32 -4.41 13.99 16.88
CA ALA A 32 -4.01 12.66 16.41
C ALA A 32 -5.23 11.72 16.22
N ALA A 33 -6.16 11.71 17.18
CA ALA A 33 -7.39 10.92 17.10
C ALA A 33 -8.31 11.39 15.95
N ALA A 34 -8.37 12.69 15.66
CA ALA A 34 -9.12 13.22 14.53
C ALA A 34 -8.50 12.83 13.19
N SER A 35 -7.16 12.89 13.07
CA SER A 35 -6.45 12.48 11.85
C SER A 35 -6.64 10.98 11.56
N GLU A 36 -6.58 10.13 12.58
CA GLU A 36 -6.79 8.69 12.43
C GLU A 36 -8.21 8.36 11.94
N ARG A 37 -9.23 9.03 12.48
CA ARG A 37 -10.63 8.87 12.00
C ARG A 37 -10.79 9.27 10.54
N MET A 38 -10.22 10.41 10.14
CA MET A 38 -10.25 10.84 8.74
C MET A 38 -9.53 9.86 7.81
N GLN A 39 -8.42 9.24 8.26
CA GLN A 39 -7.72 8.23 7.48
C GLN A 39 -8.50 6.92 7.36
N ILE A 40 -9.21 6.51 8.42
CA ILE A 40 -10.08 5.33 8.39
C ILE A 40 -11.25 5.58 7.43
N GLU A 41 -11.89 6.74 7.50
CA GLU A 41 -12.99 7.11 6.60
C GLU A 41 -12.52 7.24 5.15
N ALA A 42 -11.36 7.85 4.91
CA ALA A 42 -10.76 7.93 3.57
C ALA A 42 -10.42 6.53 3.02
N GLY A 43 -9.84 5.66 3.85
CA GLY A 43 -9.53 4.28 3.50
C GLY A 43 -10.79 3.45 3.22
N GLN A 44 -11.88 3.72 3.96
CA GLN A 44 -13.17 3.07 3.75
C GLN A 44 -13.88 3.60 2.49
N ALA A 45 -13.76 4.89 2.19
CA ALA A 45 -14.26 5.47 0.95
C ALA A 45 -13.55 4.88 -0.27
N ASP A 46 -12.23 4.71 -0.22
CA ASP A 46 -11.42 4.11 -1.29
C ASP A 46 -11.82 2.63 -1.55
N ARG A 47 -12.07 1.86 -0.49
CA ARG A 47 -12.53 0.46 -0.59
C ARG A 47 -13.87 0.30 -1.32
N ASN A 48 -14.76 1.28 -1.23
CA ASN A 48 -16.08 1.26 -1.85
C ASN A 48 -16.09 1.80 -3.29
N VAL A 49 -14.95 2.24 -3.82
CA VAL A 49 -14.85 2.74 -5.20
C VAL A 49 -15.16 1.60 -6.18
N MET A 50 -16.06 1.87 -7.13
CA MET A 50 -16.37 0.92 -8.20
C MET A 50 -15.28 0.94 -9.27
N VAL A 51 -14.70 -0.22 -9.54
CA VAL A 51 -13.64 -0.42 -10.53
C VAL A 51 -14.13 -1.43 -11.58
N CYS A 52 -14.10 -1.02 -12.84
CA CYS A 52 -14.47 -1.88 -13.96
C CYS A 52 -13.24 -2.35 -14.75
N LYS A 53 -12.98 -3.66 -14.75
CA LYS A 53 -11.90 -4.28 -15.53
C LYS A 53 -12.45 -4.91 -16.82
N LYS A 54 -11.74 -4.73 -17.93
CA LYS A 54 -12.07 -5.34 -19.23
C LYS A 54 -11.23 -6.59 -19.43
N PHE A 55 -11.89 -7.69 -19.75
CA PHE A 55 -11.26 -8.98 -20.01
C PHE A 55 -11.37 -9.30 -21.51
N PRO A 56 -10.24 -9.57 -22.17
CA PRO A 56 -10.28 -9.99 -23.57
C PRO A 56 -11.06 -11.31 -23.70
N PRO A 57 -11.74 -11.53 -24.83
CA PRO A 57 -12.38 -12.82 -25.06
C PRO A 57 -11.31 -13.92 -25.13
N PRO A 58 -11.61 -15.15 -24.70
CA PRO A 58 -10.70 -16.26 -24.89
C PRO A 58 -10.43 -16.47 -26.39
N THR A 59 -9.18 -16.78 -26.74
CA THR A 59 -8.76 -16.96 -28.14
C THR A 59 -9.62 -18.02 -28.84
N GLY A 60 -10.07 -17.71 -30.06
CA GLY A 60 -10.90 -18.62 -30.86
C GLY A 60 -12.42 -18.53 -30.59
N THR A 61 -12.86 -17.64 -29.71
CA THR A 61 -14.29 -17.44 -29.43
C THR A 61 -14.86 -16.25 -30.22
N ARG A 62 -16.08 -16.39 -30.76
CA ARG A 62 -16.80 -15.30 -31.48
C ARG A 62 -17.46 -14.28 -30.54
N LEU A 63 -17.28 -14.43 -29.23
CA LEU A 63 -17.86 -13.57 -28.22
C LEU A 63 -16.99 -12.32 -28.04
N ARG A 64 -17.64 -11.21 -27.69
CA ARG A 64 -16.96 -9.93 -27.44
C ARG A 64 -16.26 -9.92 -26.08
N ALA A 65 -15.34 -8.97 -25.90
CA ALA A 65 -14.70 -8.71 -24.61
C ALA A 65 -15.75 -8.45 -23.51
N ARG A 66 -15.50 -8.99 -22.33
CA ARG A 66 -16.40 -8.84 -21.17
C ARG A 66 -15.85 -7.77 -20.23
N GLN A 67 -16.72 -6.91 -19.72
CA GLN A 67 -16.37 -5.93 -18.68
C GLN A 67 -17.03 -6.35 -17.38
N ILE A 68 -16.26 -6.36 -16.29
CA ILE A 68 -16.74 -6.71 -14.96
C ILE A 68 -16.49 -5.51 -14.06
N CYS A 69 -17.54 -4.98 -13.45
CA CYS A 69 -17.48 -3.90 -12.48
C CYS A 69 -17.70 -4.45 -11.08
N LYS A 70 -16.78 -4.17 -10.17
CA LYS A 70 -16.85 -4.55 -8.74
C LYS A 70 -16.23 -3.45 -7.90
N THR A 71 -16.49 -3.45 -6.60
CA THR A 71 -15.82 -2.55 -5.67
C THR A 71 -14.33 -2.87 -5.56
N LYS A 72 -13.51 -1.90 -5.16
CA LYS A 72 -12.08 -2.11 -4.93
C LYS A 72 -11.86 -3.21 -3.88
N ALA A 73 -12.63 -3.20 -2.80
CA ALA A 73 -12.59 -4.24 -1.78
C ALA A 73 -12.84 -5.65 -2.34
N GLU A 74 -13.82 -5.82 -3.23
CA GLU A 74 -14.09 -7.11 -3.87
C GLU A 74 -12.94 -7.56 -4.79
N TRP A 75 -12.33 -6.63 -5.52
CA TRP A 75 -11.15 -6.95 -6.33
C TRP A 75 -9.96 -7.39 -5.47
N ASP A 76 -9.72 -6.69 -4.36
CA ASP A 76 -8.63 -7.01 -3.43
C ASP A 76 -8.85 -8.38 -2.77
N LEU A 77 -10.09 -8.71 -2.40
CA LEU A 77 -10.48 -10.03 -1.91
C LEU A 77 -10.21 -11.14 -2.93
N MET A 78 -10.57 -10.92 -4.20
CA MET A 78 -10.34 -11.90 -5.28
C MET A 78 -8.86 -12.09 -5.59
N GLU A 79 -8.09 -11.01 -5.59
CA GLU A 79 -6.64 -11.06 -5.79
C GLU A 79 -5.98 -11.86 -4.68
N LYS A 80 -6.36 -11.59 -3.43
CA LYS A 80 -5.85 -12.33 -2.26
C LYS A 80 -6.18 -13.82 -2.33
N ASP A 81 -7.43 -14.18 -2.61
CA ASP A 81 -7.86 -15.58 -2.73
C ASP A 81 -7.11 -16.32 -3.86
N THR A 82 -6.88 -15.63 -4.97
CA THR A 82 -6.09 -16.16 -6.09
C THR A 82 -4.65 -16.40 -5.66
N GLN A 83 -4.00 -15.43 -5.01
CA GLN A 83 -2.63 -15.59 -4.51
C GLN A 83 -2.52 -16.72 -3.48
N ASP A 84 -3.42 -16.78 -2.50
CA ASP A 84 -3.42 -17.83 -1.48
C ASP A 84 -3.58 -19.23 -2.10
N THR A 85 -4.41 -19.34 -3.15
CA THR A 85 -4.58 -20.59 -3.92
C THR A 85 -3.30 -20.96 -4.68
N LEU A 86 -2.70 -20.00 -5.39
CA LEU A 86 -1.45 -20.23 -6.13
C LEU A 86 -0.31 -20.61 -5.18
N ASP A 87 -0.15 -19.90 -4.06
CA ASP A 87 0.85 -20.19 -3.03
C ASP A 87 0.66 -21.58 -2.45
N ARG A 88 -0.58 -22.01 -2.17
CA ARG A 88 -0.86 -23.36 -1.69
C ARG A 88 -0.45 -24.43 -2.72
N VAL A 89 -0.73 -24.21 -4.00
CA VAL A 89 -0.38 -25.14 -5.07
C VAL A 89 1.14 -25.20 -5.26
N GLN A 90 1.82 -24.05 -5.24
CA GLN A 90 3.27 -23.97 -5.41
C GLN A 90 4.06 -24.51 -4.22
N ARG A 91 3.61 -24.24 -2.98
CA ARG A 91 4.27 -24.69 -1.76
C ARG A 91 3.98 -26.13 -1.40
N LYS A 92 3.04 -26.79 -2.09
CA LYS A 92 2.75 -28.21 -1.84
C LYS A 92 4.01 -29.00 -2.23
N PRO A 93 4.79 -29.51 -1.25
CA PRO A 93 5.93 -30.35 -1.59
C PRO A 93 5.38 -31.54 -2.36
N CYS A 94 6.06 -31.95 -3.42
CA CYS A 94 5.76 -33.20 -4.09
C CYS A 94 5.83 -34.30 -3.03
N ALA A 95 4.67 -34.74 -2.54
CA ALA A 95 4.57 -35.87 -1.64
C ALA A 95 4.76 -37.16 -2.47
N GLY A 96 5.94 -37.28 -3.07
CA GLY A 96 6.44 -38.55 -3.56
C GLY A 96 6.93 -39.32 -2.34
N ASN A 97 6.30 -40.45 -2.03
CA ASN A 97 7.05 -41.52 -1.39
C ASN A 97 8.33 -41.72 -2.21
N ALA A 98 9.48 -41.86 -1.55
CA ALA A 98 10.84 -41.79 -2.10
C ALA A 98 11.19 -42.80 -3.23
N ALA A 99 10.21 -43.42 -3.89
CA ALA A 99 10.38 -44.39 -4.97
C ALA A 99 9.89 -43.92 -6.35
N SER A 100 9.21 -42.78 -6.47
CA SER A 100 8.73 -42.33 -7.78
C SER A 100 8.69 -40.81 -7.85
N GLY A 101 9.84 -40.24 -8.20
CA GLY A 101 9.97 -38.83 -8.55
C GLY A 101 9.07 -38.50 -9.73
N ALA A 102 8.04 -37.70 -9.46
CA ALA A 102 7.29 -36.99 -10.48
C ALA A 102 6.94 -35.60 -9.94
N CYS A 103 7.87 -34.67 -10.15
CA CYS A 103 7.55 -33.25 -10.27
C CYS A 103 8.00 -32.89 -11.69
N ASN A 104 7.07 -32.70 -12.61
CA ASN A 104 7.35 -32.06 -13.91
C ASN A 104 7.28 -30.55 -13.74
#